data_AF-A0A1W0A852-F1
#
_entry.id   AF-A0A1W0A852-F1
#
_cell.length_a   1.000
_cell.length_b   1.000
_cell.length_c   1.000
_cell.angle_alpha   90.00
_cell.angle_beta   90.00
_cell.angle_gamma   90.00
#
_symmetry.space_group_name_H-M   'P 1'
#
loop_
_entity.id
_entity.type
_entity.pdbx_description
1 polymer ?
#
loop_
_entity_poly.entity_id
_entity_poly.type
_entity_poly.pdbx_seq_one_letter_code
_entity_poly.pdbx_strand_id
1 'polypeptide(L)'
;MHLVVMNRECCQDNEMDNSLLLEQQLSTRAMCGGCAHSFDPRMFMNEWDDVVCPKCRFIVARGYCTYDWHVNKMDDVLSNCSSSSSSISVDLKRSKSRYCSVPGCVRGIRSRGLCKGHGGGRRCKEPTCGLSDQGGGYCISHGGGKRCSIVNCENSSQSRGLCKKHGGGSRCSQVGCQRSSQSHGLCRTHGGGRRCLVAGCNKTDRRAGYCVTHGAEKKCKLKECTRTGRLDGYCTKHTPTSDKTPSTIS
;
A
#
# COMPACT_ATOMS: atom_id res chain seq x y z
N MET A 1 -3.97 11.48 -22.20
CA MET A 1 -4.63 11.21 -20.90
C MET A 1 -4.49 12.46 -20.05
N HIS A 2 -5.50 13.34 -20.06
CA HIS A 2 -5.43 14.62 -19.34
C HIS A 2 -5.85 14.42 -17.88
N LEU A 3 -4.96 14.80 -16.95
CA LEU A 3 -5.32 15.00 -15.54
C LEU A 3 -5.88 16.43 -15.42
N VAL A 4 -7.14 16.55 -15.03
CA VAL A 4 -7.74 17.84 -14.65
C VAL A 4 -7.48 18.06 -13.15
N VAL A 5 -6.83 19.16 -12.81
CA VAL A 5 -6.70 19.67 -11.45
C VAL A 5 -7.58 20.91 -11.37
N MET A 6 -8.55 20.94 -10.45
CA MET A 6 -9.33 22.15 -10.18
C MET A 6 -8.75 22.88 -8.96
N ASN A 7 -8.41 24.15 -9.16
CA ASN A 7 -8.09 25.10 -8.09
C ASN A 7 -9.31 25.98 -7.84
N ARG A 8 -9.42 26.45 -6.60
CA ARG A 8 -10.64 27.01 -6.02
C ARG A 8 -10.53 28.53 -5.91
N GLU A 9 -10.67 29.28 -7.01
CA GLU A 9 -10.74 30.75 -6.94
C GLU A 9 -11.71 31.37 -7.97
N CYS A 10 -12.55 32.26 -7.44
CA CYS A 10 -13.30 33.38 -8.04
C CYS A 10 -14.59 33.12 -8.85
N CYS A 11 -15.71 33.46 -8.20
CA CYS A 11 -16.84 34.16 -8.81
C CYS A 11 -16.45 35.61 -9.09
N GLN A 12 -16.66 36.12 -10.30
CA GLN A 12 -17.09 37.50 -10.56
C GLN A 12 -17.41 37.70 -12.06
N ASP A 13 -18.69 37.95 -12.32
CA ASP A 13 -19.30 38.84 -13.30
C ASP A 13 -18.68 38.95 -14.71
N ASN A 14 -19.42 38.50 -15.73
CA ASN A 14 -19.82 39.33 -16.89
C ASN A 14 -20.77 38.58 -17.83
N GLU A 15 -21.86 39.26 -18.21
CA GLU A 15 -22.79 38.90 -19.28
C GLU A 15 -22.08 38.95 -20.64
N MET A 16 -22.21 37.93 -21.49
CA MET A 16 -22.56 38.12 -22.90
C MET A 16 -22.82 36.82 -23.68
N ASP A 17 -23.99 36.86 -24.30
CA ASP A 17 -24.48 36.27 -25.54
C ASP A 17 -24.34 34.77 -25.85
N ASN A 18 -25.52 34.23 -26.16
CA ASN A 18 -25.91 32.84 -26.15
C ASN A 18 -26.31 32.50 -27.58
N SER A 19 -25.37 32.01 -28.41
CA SER A 19 -25.76 31.45 -29.72
C SER A 19 -24.76 30.49 -30.40
N LEU A 20 -23.57 30.22 -29.84
CA LEU A 20 -22.55 29.38 -30.52
C LEU A 20 -22.07 28.14 -29.75
N LEU A 21 -22.72 27.76 -28.65
CA LEU A 21 -22.30 26.68 -27.75
C LEU A 21 -23.18 25.41 -27.83
N LEU A 22 -23.79 25.11 -28.98
CA LEU A 22 -24.72 23.97 -29.08
C LEU A 22 -24.13 22.65 -29.64
N GLU A 23 -22.93 22.61 -30.24
CA GLU A 23 -22.42 21.38 -30.85
C GLU A 23 -20.96 21.04 -30.53
N GLN A 24 -20.64 20.90 -29.23
CA GLN A 24 -19.47 20.13 -28.81
C GLN A 24 -19.79 19.23 -27.62
N GLN A 25 -20.80 18.38 -27.84
CA GLN A 25 -21.09 17.20 -27.04
C GLN A 25 -20.00 16.12 -27.23
N LEU A 26 -18.85 16.27 -26.57
CA LEU A 26 -17.88 15.17 -26.42
C LEU A 26 -17.86 14.70 -24.96
N SER A 27 -18.44 13.52 -24.78
CA SER A 27 -18.65 12.78 -23.52
C SER A 27 -17.38 12.66 -22.67
N THR A 28 -17.25 13.49 -21.63
CA THR A 28 -16.20 13.36 -20.62
C THR A 28 -16.69 12.41 -19.51
N ARG A 29 -16.31 11.13 -19.61
CA ARG A 29 -16.58 10.14 -18.55
C ARG A 29 -15.76 10.48 -17.28
N ALA A 30 -16.43 10.53 -16.13
CA ALA A 30 -15.81 10.62 -14.82
C ALA A 30 -15.36 9.23 -14.35
N MET A 31 -14.17 9.13 -13.73
CA MET A 31 -13.64 7.87 -13.23
C MET A 31 -13.56 7.86 -11.71
N CYS A 32 -14.22 6.90 -11.07
CA CYS A 32 -14.25 6.81 -9.61
C CYS A 32 -12.90 6.36 -9.03
N GLY A 33 -12.26 7.15 -8.17
CA GLY A 33 -10.99 6.79 -7.52
C GLY A 33 -11.05 5.56 -6.59
N GLY A 34 -12.25 5.16 -6.14
CA GLY A 34 -12.44 3.99 -5.28
C GLY A 34 -12.59 2.67 -6.04
N CYS A 35 -13.32 2.66 -7.15
CA CYS A 35 -13.63 1.43 -7.90
C CYS A 35 -13.19 1.44 -9.37
N ALA A 36 -12.52 2.51 -9.81
CA ALA A 36 -12.07 2.78 -11.17
C ALA A 36 -13.19 2.72 -12.24
N HIS A 37 -14.47 2.78 -11.85
CA HIS A 37 -15.58 2.79 -12.79
C HIS A 37 -15.68 4.14 -13.50
N SER A 38 -15.70 4.10 -14.84
CA SER A 38 -16.00 5.25 -15.70
C SER A 38 -17.51 5.39 -15.93
N PHE A 39 -18.09 6.55 -15.64
CA PHE A 39 -19.52 6.82 -15.86
C PHE A 39 -19.73 8.28 -16.32
N ASP A 40 -20.89 8.57 -16.90
CA ASP A 40 -21.25 9.95 -17.25
C ASP A 40 -21.63 10.70 -15.96
N PRO A 41 -20.89 11.75 -15.55
CA PRO A 41 -21.15 12.45 -14.31
C PRO A 41 -22.51 13.15 -14.29
N ARG A 42 -23.10 13.49 -15.45
CA ARG A 42 -24.40 14.18 -15.54
C ARG A 42 -25.60 13.31 -15.17
N MET A 43 -25.45 11.98 -15.27
CA MET A 43 -26.54 11.05 -14.99
C MET A 43 -26.63 10.64 -13.52
N PHE A 44 -25.63 10.98 -12.69
CA PHE A 44 -25.52 10.47 -11.33
C PHE A 44 -25.13 11.56 -10.35
N MET A 45 -26.04 12.53 -10.23
CA MET A 45 -25.94 13.64 -9.29
C MET A 45 -27.02 13.48 -8.23
N ASN A 46 -26.71 13.78 -6.97
CA ASN A 46 -27.70 13.75 -5.89
C ASN A 46 -28.34 15.13 -5.68
N GLU A 47 -29.29 15.21 -4.74
CA GLU A 47 -30.01 16.45 -4.39
C GLU A 47 -29.09 17.61 -3.91
N TRP A 48 -27.81 17.34 -3.65
CA TRP A 48 -26.80 18.32 -3.22
C TRP A 48 -25.80 18.69 -4.32
N ASP A 49 -26.08 18.29 -5.57
CA ASP A 49 -25.18 18.45 -6.70
C ASP A 49 -23.79 17.82 -6.44
N ASP A 50 -23.76 16.67 -5.75
CA ASP A 50 -22.58 15.83 -5.65
C ASP A 50 -22.62 14.75 -6.76
N VAL A 51 -21.51 14.55 -7.46
CA VAL A 51 -21.38 13.48 -8.47
C VAL A 51 -21.07 12.17 -7.75
N VAL A 52 -22.01 11.22 -7.78
CA VAL A 52 -21.92 9.95 -7.05
C VAL A 52 -21.66 8.80 -8.01
N CYS A 53 -20.66 7.97 -7.71
CA CYS A 53 -20.40 6.79 -8.53
C CYS A 53 -21.56 5.78 -8.41
N PRO A 54 -22.17 5.33 -9.53
CA PRO A 54 -23.30 4.40 -9.49
C PRO A 54 -22.94 3.02 -8.95
N LYS A 55 -21.65 2.63 -8.99
CA LYS A 55 -21.20 1.28 -8.61
C LYS A 55 -20.89 1.14 -7.12
N CYS A 56 -20.34 2.17 -6.50
CA CYS A 56 -19.89 2.09 -5.10
C CYS A 56 -20.46 3.20 -4.21
N ARG A 57 -21.33 4.07 -4.76
CA ARG A 57 -21.93 5.24 -4.08
C ARG A 57 -20.90 6.22 -3.50
N PHE A 58 -19.65 6.14 -3.94
CA PHE A 58 -18.59 7.04 -3.53
C PHE A 58 -18.74 8.39 -4.25
N ILE A 59 -18.63 9.49 -3.50
CA ILE A 59 -18.74 10.84 -4.04
C ILE A 59 -17.42 11.18 -4.75
N VAL A 60 -17.52 11.42 -6.06
CA VAL A 60 -16.36 11.70 -6.94
C VAL A 60 -16.05 13.20 -6.97
N ALA A 61 -17.05 14.07 -6.79
CA ALA A 61 -16.91 15.51 -6.68
C ALA A 61 -18.07 16.10 -5.85
N ARG A 62 -17.85 17.24 -5.17
CA ARG A 62 -18.86 17.92 -4.35
C ARG A 62 -19.17 19.34 -4.85
N GLY A 63 -20.45 19.68 -4.95
CA GLY A 63 -20.96 21.02 -5.24
C GLY A 63 -20.49 21.62 -6.58
N TYR A 64 -20.93 21.07 -7.70
CA TYR A 64 -20.63 21.64 -9.03
C TYR A 64 -21.62 22.78 -9.39
N CYS A 65 -21.11 23.92 -9.87
CA CYS A 65 -21.92 24.92 -10.59
C CYS A 65 -21.88 24.62 -12.09
N THR A 66 -23.04 24.58 -12.76
CA THR A 66 -23.19 24.02 -14.11
C THR A 66 -22.83 24.96 -15.28
N TYR A 67 -22.31 26.17 -15.03
CA TYR A 67 -22.30 27.23 -16.05
C TYR A 67 -20.96 27.87 -16.44
N ASP A 68 -19.78 27.34 -16.06
CA ASP A 68 -18.54 27.84 -16.67
C ASP A 68 -17.49 26.73 -16.88
N TRP A 69 -17.27 26.36 -18.15
CA TRP A 69 -16.30 25.34 -18.56
C TRP A 69 -15.26 25.97 -19.50
N HIS A 70 -14.42 26.87 -18.96
CA HIS A 70 -13.31 27.42 -19.73
C HIS A 70 -12.20 26.39 -19.92
N VAL A 71 -12.03 25.95 -21.17
CA VAL A 71 -10.89 25.15 -21.64
C VAL A 71 -9.76 26.12 -21.96
N ASN A 72 -8.80 26.28 -21.06
CA ASN A 72 -7.55 26.94 -21.46
C ASN A 72 -6.77 25.97 -22.38
N LYS A 73 -6.72 26.34 -23.66
CA LYS A 73 -5.91 25.69 -24.70
C LYS A 73 -4.44 25.91 -24.36
N MET A 74 -3.62 24.87 -24.53
CA MET A 74 -2.21 24.84 -24.11
C MET A 74 -1.28 25.55 -25.11
N ASP A 75 -1.70 26.69 -25.70
CA ASP A 75 -0.91 27.41 -26.73
C ASP A 75 -0.80 28.93 -26.54
N ASP A 76 -1.39 29.56 -25.51
CA ASP A 76 -1.22 31.02 -25.25
C ASP A 76 -0.26 31.33 -24.10
N VAL A 77 0.97 30.81 -24.18
CA VAL A 77 2.15 31.44 -23.54
C VAL A 77 3.33 31.47 -24.51
N LEU A 78 3.07 31.76 -25.77
CA LEU A 78 4.07 32.24 -26.73
C LEU A 78 3.57 33.50 -27.41
N SER A 79 3.34 34.55 -26.63
CA SER A 79 3.67 35.93 -27.01
C SER A 79 3.33 36.89 -25.90
N ASN A 80 4.32 37.22 -25.06
CA ASN A 80 4.70 38.62 -25.04
C ASN A 80 6.15 38.85 -24.59
N CYS A 81 6.75 39.79 -25.30
CA CYS A 81 7.99 40.53 -25.08
C CYS A 81 9.30 39.77 -24.81
N SER A 82 10.06 39.71 -25.90
CA SER A 82 11.51 39.79 -26.01
C SER A 82 12.23 40.58 -24.92
N SER A 83 13.47 40.14 -24.66
CA SER A 83 14.59 40.92 -24.16
C SER A 83 14.60 41.21 -22.66
N SER A 84 15.38 40.42 -21.92
CA SER A 84 16.62 40.87 -21.27
C SER A 84 16.95 39.97 -20.08
N SER A 85 18.18 39.46 -20.09
CA SER A 85 18.82 38.72 -19.02
C SER A 85 18.59 39.37 -17.66
N SER A 86 17.95 38.67 -16.73
CA SER A 86 18.12 38.88 -15.28
C SER A 86 17.58 37.69 -14.51
N SER A 87 18.46 37.10 -13.72
CA SER A 87 18.25 35.97 -12.82
C SER A 87 17.07 36.17 -11.87
N ILE A 88 16.04 35.34 -12.01
CA ILE A 88 15.00 35.13 -10.99
C ILE A 88 15.03 33.65 -10.62
N SER A 89 15.53 33.38 -9.40
CA SER A 89 15.51 32.08 -8.75
C SER A 89 14.07 31.68 -8.46
N VAL A 90 13.40 31.04 -9.42
CA VAL A 90 12.14 30.34 -9.13
C VAL A 90 12.47 29.15 -8.25
N ASP A 91 12.23 29.32 -6.96
CA ASP A 91 12.27 28.27 -5.95
C ASP A 91 11.19 27.24 -6.29
N LEU A 92 11.52 26.33 -7.22
CA LEU A 92 10.76 25.13 -7.50
C LEU A 92 10.73 24.34 -6.19
N LYS A 93 9.66 24.53 -5.40
CA LYS A 93 9.23 23.59 -4.37
C LYS A 93 8.91 22.26 -5.06
N ARG A 94 9.98 21.53 -5.36
CA ARG A 94 10.02 20.22 -5.98
C ARG A 94 9.12 19.32 -5.15
N SER A 95 7.94 19.00 -5.67
CA SER A 95 7.00 18.11 -5.00
C SER A 95 7.72 16.77 -4.79
N LYS A 96 8.20 16.51 -3.58
CA LYS A 96 8.88 15.25 -3.25
C LYS A 96 7.91 14.11 -3.59
N SER A 97 8.32 13.25 -4.52
CA SER A 97 7.59 12.02 -4.85
C SER A 97 7.18 11.31 -3.55
N ARG A 98 5.97 10.77 -3.51
CA ARG A 98 5.51 9.95 -2.38
C ARG A 98 6.00 8.50 -2.50
N TYR A 99 6.49 8.11 -3.68
CA TYR A 99 6.91 6.75 -4.01
C TYR A 99 8.42 6.65 -4.22
N CYS A 100 8.96 5.49 -3.84
CA CYS A 100 10.37 5.17 -3.96
C CYS A 100 10.90 5.52 -5.37
N SER A 101 12.02 6.23 -5.42
CA SER A 101 12.68 6.63 -6.67
C SER A 101 13.27 5.47 -7.47
N VAL A 102 13.19 4.23 -6.97
CA VAL A 102 13.64 3.05 -7.72
C VAL A 102 12.54 2.71 -8.75
N PRO A 103 12.87 2.63 -10.05
CA PRO A 103 11.90 2.29 -11.10
C PRO A 103 11.12 1.03 -10.77
N GLY A 104 9.80 1.05 -11.02
CA GLY A 104 8.91 -0.08 -10.73
C GLY A 104 8.58 -0.30 -9.24
N CYS A 105 9.07 0.56 -8.33
CA CYS A 105 8.77 0.43 -6.91
C CYS A 105 7.56 1.27 -6.48
N VAL A 106 6.45 0.60 -6.16
CA VAL A 106 5.21 1.26 -5.66
C VAL A 106 5.23 1.56 -4.15
N ARG A 107 6.35 1.31 -3.46
CA ARG A 107 6.43 1.50 -2.01
C ARG A 107 6.68 2.97 -1.68
N GLY A 108 6.06 3.46 -0.61
CA GLY A 108 6.25 4.84 -0.15
C GLY A 108 7.68 5.16 0.26
N ILE A 109 8.11 6.41 0.02
CA ILE A 109 9.41 6.94 0.46
C ILE A 109 9.44 7.01 1.99
N ARG A 110 10.56 6.62 2.59
CA ARG A 110 10.87 6.92 4.00
C ARG A 110 11.89 8.03 4.14
N SER A 111 13.05 7.88 3.51
CA SER A 111 14.12 8.89 3.51
C SER A 111 14.96 8.77 2.25
N ARG A 112 15.64 9.86 1.88
CA ARG A 112 16.54 9.94 0.70
C ARG A 112 15.89 9.48 -0.62
N GLY A 113 14.58 9.67 -0.76
CA GLY A 113 13.84 9.21 -1.94
C GLY A 113 13.58 7.69 -2.00
N LEU A 114 13.97 6.91 -1.00
CA LEU A 114 13.93 5.45 -1.04
C LEU A 114 12.93 4.86 -0.03
N CYS A 115 12.37 3.70 -0.33
CA CYS A 115 11.53 2.93 0.59
C CYS A 115 12.38 2.07 1.54
N LYS A 116 11.76 1.42 2.54
CA LYS A 116 12.49 0.53 3.48
C LYS A 116 13.32 -0.55 2.78
N GLY A 117 12.75 -1.21 1.76
CA GLY A 117 13.43 -2.30 1.04
C GLY A 117 14.59 -1.81 0.18
N HIS A 118 14.53 -0.58 -0.32
CA HIS A 118 15.58 0.04 -1.12
C HIS A 118 16.47 0.98 -0.30
N GLY A 119 16.42 0.89 1.03
CA GLY A 119 17.40 1.57 1.86
C GLY A 119 17.02 2.95 2.39
N GLY A 120 15.75 3.32 2.32
CA GLY A 120 15.19 4.52 2.96
C GLY A 120 15.17 4.51 4.49
N GLY A 121 15.91 3.63 5.14
CA GLY A 121 16.08 3.56 6.60
C GLY A 121 17.55 3.61 7.01
N ARG A 122 17.80 3.88 8.30
CA ARG A 122 19.15 3.79 8.89
C ARG A 122 19.69 2.37 8.77
N ARG A 123 21.02 2.24 8.66
CA ARG A 123 21.72 0.96 8.57
C ARG A 123 22.49 0.68 9.85
N CYS A 124 22.80 -0.59 10.03
CA CYS A 124 23.71 -1.02 11.07
C CYS A 124 25.05 -0.28 10.95
N LYS A 125 25.57 0.18 12.09
CA LYS A 125 26.88 0.84 12.22
C LYS A 125 28.03 -0.15 12.13
N GLU A 126 27.77 -1.43 12.39
CA GLU A 126 28.78 -2.49 12.23
C GLU A 126 29.38 -2.46 10.82
N PRO A 127 30.72 -2.42 10.69
CA PRO A 127 31.38 -2.45 9.39
C PRO A 127 30.90 -3.66 8.58
N THR A 128 30.72 -3.48 7.28
CA THR A 128 30.24 -4.51 6.33
C THR A 128 28.77 -4.94 6.50
N CYS A 129 28.03 -4.47 7.52
CA CYS A 129 26.65 -4.88 7.73
C CYS A 129 25.64 -4.00 6.96
N GLY A 130 25.12 -4.50 5.85
CA GLY A 130 24.07 -3.83 5.06
C GLY A 130 22.66 -3.84 5.66
N LEU A 131 22.47 -4.50 6.81
CA LEU A 131 21.16 -4.71 7.42
C LEU A 131 20.58 -3.41 8.01
N SER A 132 19.25 -3.36 8.15
CA SER A 132 18.54 -2.20 8.70
C SER A 132 18.71 -2.08 10.21
N ASP A 133 18.97 -0.87 10.68
CA ASP A 133 18.99 -0.49 12.09
C ASP A 133 17.61 -0.70 12.73
N GLN A 134 17.57 -1.43 13.86
CA GLN A 134 16.36 -1.67 14.65
C GLN A 134 16.20 -0.68 15.82
N GLY A 135 17.13 0.27 15.97
CA GLY A 135 17.26 1.19 17.09
C GLY A 135 18.66 1.08 17.71
N GLY A 136 19.22 2.21 18.16
CA GLY A 136 20.58 2.26 18.74
C GLY A 136 21.71 2.24 17.70
N GLY A 137 21.39 2.16 16.40
CA GLY A 137 22.39 2.16 15.33
C GLY A 137 22.82 0.76 14.89
N TYR A 138 22.18 -0.31 15.35
CA TYR A 138 22.56 -1.68 15.03
C TYR A 138 21.38 -2.48 14.48
N CYS A 139 21.65 -3.52 13.69
CA CYS A 139 20.62 -4.47 13.26
C CYS A 139 20.32 -5.48 14.38
N ILE A 140 19.31 -6.34 14.20
CA ILE A 140 18.90 -7.30 15.23
C ILE A 140 20.02 -8.27 15.65
N SER A 141 20.88 -8.70 14.72
CA SER A 141 21.99 -9.61 15.02
C SER A 141 23.14 -8.91 15.74
N HIS A 142 23.36 -7.62 15.48
CA HIS A 142 24.37 -6.80 16.16
C HIS A 142 23.79 -6.04 17.36
N GLY A 143 22.68 -6.53 17.93
CA GLY A 143 22.16 -6.03 19.18
C GLY A 143 21.26 -4.79 19.09
N GLY A 144 20.78 -4.45 17.91
CA GLY A 144 19.83 -3.37 17.69
C GLY A 144 18.46 -3.61 18.33
N GLY A 145 17.77 -2.49 18.62
CA GLY A 145 16.46 -2.49 19.26
C GLY A 145 16.53 -2.58 20.80
N LYS A 146 15.36 -2.49 21.44
CA LYS A 146 15.26 -2.54 22.91
C LYS A 146 15.48 -3.98 23.40
N ARG A 147 16.21 -4.13 24.51
CA ARG A 147 16.42 -5.44 25.18
C ARG A 147 15.35 -5.70 26.23
N CYS A 148 15.24 -6.97 26.61
CA CYS A 148 14.39 -7.37 27.70
C CYS A 148 14.86 -6.71 29.02
N SER A 149 13.95 -6.18 29.80
CA SER A 149 14.21 -5.55 31.10
C SER A 149 14.53 -6.56 32.21
N ILE A 150 14.45 -7.87 31.93
CA ILE A 150 14.82 -8.91 32.89
C ILE A 150 16.34 -9.04 32.91
N VAL A 151 16.91 -9.04 34.10
CA VAL A 151 18.35 -9.20 34.34
C VAL A 151 18.86 -10.47 33.64
N ASN A 152 20.03 -10.38 33.00
CA ASN A 152 20.64 -11.47 32.23
C ASN A 152 19.80 -11.99 31.04
N CYS A 153 18.87 -11.21 30.50
CA CYS A 153 18.13 -11.57 29.29
C CYS A 153 18.55 -10.76 28.07
N GLU A 154 19.27 -11.40 27.15
CA GLU A 154 19.76 -10.75 25.93
C GLU A 154 18.71 -10.65 24.81
N ASN A 155 17.56 -11.31 24.99
CA ASN A 155 16.50 -11.32 23.99
C ASN A 155 15.93 -9.91 23.75
N SER A 156 15.60 -9.62 22.50
CA SER A 156 14.93 -8.37 22.14
C SER A 156 13.54 -8.27 22.79
N SER A 157 13.25 -7.09 23.34
CA SER A 157 11.93 -6.74 23.85
C SER A 157 10.94 -6.62 22.69
N GLN A 158 9.74 -7.20 22.87
CA GLN A 158 8.64 -7.07 21.92
C GLN A 158 7.67 -5.96 22.34
N SER A 159 7.22 -6.00 23.60
CA SER A 159 6.35 -4.98 24.19
C SER A 159 6.59 -4.91 25.69
N ARG A 160 6.24 -3.78 26.32
CA ARG A 160 6.38 -3.56 27.78
C ARG A 160 7.80 -3.79 28.32
N GLY A 161 8.83 -3.62 27.48
CA GLY A 161 10.21 -3.91 27.84
C GLY A 161 10.54 -5.40 27.97
N LEU A 162 9.64 -6.33 27.65
CA LEU A 162 9.83 -7.76 27.88
C LEU A 162 10.00 -8.51 26.55
N CYS A 163 10.80 -9.58 26.56
CA CYS A 163 10.93 -10.49 25.42
C CYS A 163 9.77 -11.47 25.38
N LYS A 164 9.63 -12.25 24.29
CA LYS A 164 8.55 -13.23 24.14
C LYS A 164 8.44 -14.20 25.33
N LYS A 165 9.57 -14.70 25.84
CA LYS A 165 9.62 -15.65 26.97
C LYS A 165 9.18 -14.99 28.27
N HIS A 166 9.58 -13.74 28.49
CA HIS A 166 9.24 -12.96 29.69
C HIS A 166 7.94 -12.18 29.56
N GLY A 167 7.06 -12.55 28.63
CA GLY A 167 5.73 -11.96 28.53
C GLY A 167 5.59 -10.73 27.62
N GLY A 168 6.58 -10.44 26.78
CA GLY A 168 6.52 -9.39 25.77
C GLY A 168 5.53 -9.62 24.61
N GLY A 169 5.10 -10.87 24.39
CA GLY A 169 4.06 -11.16 23.39
C GLY A 169 2.65 -10.78 23.85
N SER A 170 1.65 -10.90 22.98
CA SER A 170 0.24 -10.82 23.38
C SER A 170 -0.18 -12.06 24.18
N ARG A 171 -1.06 -11.87 25.18
CA ARG A 171 -1.68 -12.94 25.96
C ARG A 171 -3.07 -13.27 25.43
N CYS A 172 -3.55 -14.45 25.81
CA CYS A 172 -4.93 -14.83 25.57
C CYS A 172 -5.87 -13.89 26.34
N SER A 173 -6.90 -13.38 25.68
CA SER A 173 -7.93 -12.52 26.29
C SER A 173 -8.94 -13.29 27.14
N GLN A 174 -8.89 -14.63 27.14
CA GLN A 174 -9.74 -15.46 27.98
C GLN A 174 -9.36 -15.28 29.44
N VAL A 175 -10.35 -15.02 30.29
CA VAL A 175 -10.17 -14.84 31.74
C VAL A 175 -9.41 -16.03 32.32
N GLY A 176 -8.36 -15.76 33.08
CA GLY A 176 -7.50 -16.78 33.71
C GLY A 176 -6.49 -17.46 32.77
N CYS A 177 -6.42 -17.11 31.48
CA CYS A 177 -5.50 -17.76 30.54
C CYS A 177 -4.18 -17.00 30.35
N GLN A 178 -3.08 -17.58 30.85
CA GLN A 178 -1.73 -17.00 30.69
C GLN A 178 -1.00 -17.43 29.40
N ARG A 179 -1.66 -18.19 28.52
CA ARG A 179 -1.06 -18.64 27.26
C ARG A 179 -0.87 -17.47 26.29
N SER A 180 0.13 -17.58 25.42
CA SER A 180 0.35 -16.58 24.37
C SER A 180 -0.77 -16.64 23.32
N SER A 181 -1.24 -15.45 22.91
CA SER A 181 -2.19 -15.32 21.81
C SER A 181 -1.50 -15.66 20.48
N GLN A 182 -2.20 -16.42 19.64
CA GLN A 182 -1.76 -16.76 18.30
C GLN A 182 -2.40 -15.86 17.23
N SER A 183 -3.68 -15.50 17.40
CA SER A 183 -4.39 -14.54 16.55
C SER A 183 -5.63 -14.03 17.27
N HIS A 184 -6.09 -12.82 16.94
CA HIS A 184 -7.32 -12.22 17.51
C HIS A 184 -7.36 -12.22 19.05
N GLY A 185 -6.19 -12.12 19.70
CA GLY A 185 -6.10 -12.15 21.17
C GLY A 185 -6.34 -13.52 21.79
N LEU A 186 -6.48 -14.61 21.03
CA LEU A 186 -6.79 -15.93 21.59
C LEU A 186 -5.61 -16.88 21.43
N CYS A 187 -5.42 -17.75 22.43
CA CYS A 187 -4.43 -18.82 22.36
C CYS A 187 -4.97 -20.02 21.56
N ARG A 188 -4.10 -20.97 21.23
CA ARG A 188 -4.44 -22.12 20.36
C ARG A 188 -5.64 -22.94 20.83
N THR A 189 -5.82 -23.08 22.16
CA THR A 189 -6.96 -23.81 22.74
C THR A 189 -8.24 -23.00 22.76
N HIS A 190 -8.14 -21.67 22.87
CA HIS A 190 -9.29 -20.76 22.94
C HIS A 190 -9.68 -20.15 21.60
N GLY A 191 -9.29 -20.74 20.46
CA GLY A 191 -9.68 -20.20 19.15
C GLY A 191 -8.56 -19.57 18.33
N GLY A 192 -7.37 -19.39 18.91
CA GLY A 192 -6.23 -18.74 18.26
C GLY A 192 -5.59 -19.58 17.15
N GLY A 193 -5.22 -18.89 16.08
CA GLY A 193 -4.66 -19.45 14.85
C GLY A 193 -5.73 -19.70 13.79
N ARG A 194 -5.27 -19.86 12.53
CA ARG A 194 -6.15 -20.24 11.43
C ARG A 194 -6.67 -21.67 11.61
N ARG A 195 -7.88 -21.95 11.13
CA ARG A 195 -8.46 -23.30 11.11
C ARG A 195 -8.27 -23.96 9.74
N CYS A 196 -8.37 -25.28 9.73
CA CYS A 196 -8.36 -26.02 8.48
C CYS A 196 -9.51 -25.56 7.59
N LEU A 197 -9.25 -25.38 6.30
CA LEU A 197 -10.25 -24.96 5.29
C LEU A 197 -11.22 -26.08 4.90
N VAL A 198 -10.94 -27.32 5.28
CA VAL A 198 -11.84 -28.45 5.05
C VAL A 198 -13.07 -28.29 5.93
N ALA A 199 -14.24 -28.27 5.30
CA ALA A 199 -15.53 -28.13 5.99
C ALA A 199 -15.66 -29.15 7.14
N GLY A 200 -16.15 -28.70 8.29
CA GLY A 200 -16.29 -29.53 9.50
C GLY A 200 -14.97 -29.84 10.24
N CYS A 201 -13.80 -29.43 9.74
CA CYS A 201 -12.52 -29.70 10.40
C CYS A 201 -12.14 -28.59 11.40
N ASN A 202 -12.30 -28.86 12.69
CA ASN A 202 -11.91 -27.93 13.75
C ASN A 202 -10.40 -27.92 14.08
N LYS A 203 -9.59 -28.71 13.37
CA LYS A 203 -8.13 -28.76 13.60
C LYS A 203 -7.47 -27.46 13.14
N THR A 204 -6.47 -27.01 13.88
CA THR A 204 -5.73 -25.79 13.52
C THR A 204 -4.92 -26.02 12.24
N ASP A 205 -4.90 -25.00 11.37
CA ASP A 205 -3.99 -24.88 10.25
C ASP A 205 -2.53 -24.96 10.75
N ARG A 206 -1.73 -25.79 10.09
CA ARG A 206 -0.27 -25.79 10.25
C ARG A 206 0.43 -25.07 9.12
N ARG A 207 -0.07 -25.22 7.90
CA ARG A 207 0.44 -24.56 6.71
C ARG A 207 -0.62 -24.55 5.60
N ALA A 208 -0.67 -23.45 4.84
CA ALA A 208 -1.46 -23.31 3.62
C ALA A 208 -2.98 -23.50 3.80
N GLY A 209 -3.53 -23.25 4.99
CA GLY A 209 -4.96 -23.41 5.25
C GLY A 209 -5.35 -24.82 5.66
N TYR A 210 -4.41 -25.76 5.83
CA TYR A 210 -4.73 -27.14 6.15
C TYR A 210 -4.06 -27.60 7.45
N CYS A 211 -4.76 -28.47 8.18
CA CYS A 211 -4.20 -29.17 9.34
C CYS A 211 -3.19 -30.25 8.91
N VAL A 212 -2.52 -30.90 9.85
CA VAL A 212 -1.50 -31.93 9.54
C VAL A 212 -2.06 -33.03 8.63
N THR A 213 -3.28 -33.49 8.91
CA THR A 213 -3.91 -34.60 8.17
C THR A 213 -4.34 -34.16 6.77
N HIS A 214 -5.02 -33.03 6.64
CA HIS A 214 -5.53 -32.54 5.35
C HIS A 214 -4.45 -31.82 4.51
N GLY A 215 -3.33 -31.43 5.10
CA GLY A 215 -2.23 -30.77 4.41
C GLY A 215 -1.18 -31.75 3.87
N ALA A 216 -1.24 -33.03 4.25
CA ALA A 216 -0.28 -34.05 3.85
C ALA A 216 -0.31 -34.32 2.33
N GLU A 217 -1.49 -34.23 1.72
CA GLU A 217 -1.68 -34.41 0.27
C GLU A 217 -1.24 -33.20 -0.56
N LYS A 218 -1.17 -32.01 0.03
CA LYS A 218 -0.81 -30.77 -0.69
C LYS A 218 0.71 -30.61 -0.77
N LYS A 219 1.39 -31.58 -1.38
CA LYS A 219 2.84 -31.50 -1.65
C LYS A 219 3.13 -30.49 -2.76
N CYS A 220 4.36 -29.99 -2.78
CA CYS A 220 4.85 -29.13 -3.84
C CYS A 220 4.82 -29.90 -5.17
N LYS A 221 4.26 -29.30 -6.22
CA LYS A 221 4.17 -29.89 -7.56
C LYS A 221 5.54 -30.12 -8.22
N LEU A 222 6.60 -29.44 -7.77
CA LEU A 222 7.96 -29.69 -8.26
C LEU A 222 8.41 -31.11 -7.91
N LYS A 223 8.88 -31.86 -8.91
CA LYS A 223 9.50 -33.19 -8.74
C LYS A 223 10.65 -33.09 -7.72
N GLU A 224 10.82 -34.11 -6.90
CA GLU A 224 11.80 -34.17 -5.79
C GLU A 224 11.60 -33.15 -4.64
N CYS A 225 10.47 -32.44 -4.56
CA CYS A 225 10.18 -31.54 -3.45
C CYS A 225 9.21 -32.13 -2.42
N THR A 226 9.70 -32.40 -1.21
CA THR A 226 8.90 -32.91 -0.09
C THR A 226 8.12 -31.84 0.68
N ARG A 227 8.27 -30.56 0.31
CA ARG A 227 7.65 -29.43 1.02
C ARG A 227 6.17 -29.32 0.65
N THR A 228 5.33 -28.90 1.60
CA THR A 228 3.92 -28.57 1.32
C THR A 228 3.83 -27.38 0.35
N GLY A 229 2.99 -27.50 -0.68
CA GLY A 229 2.61 -26.42 -1.58
C GLY A 229 1.89 -25.30 -0.82
N ARG A 230 2.07 -24.06 -1.26
CA ARG A 230 1.43 -22.86 -0.69
C ARG A 230 0.55 -22.15 -1.72
N LEU A 231 1.14 -21.64 -2.79
CA LEU A 231 0.46 -20.92 -3.88
C LEU A 231 0.55 -21.78 -5.14
N ASP A 232 -0.58 -22.00 -5.80
CA ASP A 232 -0.69 -22.79 -7.03
C ASP A 232 -0.13 -24.22 -6.97
N GLY A 233 0.00 -24.75 -5.74
CA GLY A 233 0.60 -26.06 -5.49
C GLY A 233 2.13 -26.06 -5.36
N TYR A 234 2.80 -24.90 -5.29
CA TYR A 234 4.25 -24.81 -5.10
C TYR A 234 4.64 -24.28 -3.71
N CYS A 235 5.74 -24.79 -3.14
CA CYS A 235 6.24 -24.29 -1.86
C CYS A 235 6.88 -22.89 -2.04
N THR A 236 7.14 -22.13 -0.96
CA THR A 236 7.71 -20.75 -1.09
C THR A 236 9.06 -20.65 -1.77
N LYS A 237 9.79 -21.77 -1.95
CA LYS A 237 11.03 -21.77 -2.73
C LYS A 237 10.76 -21.97 -4.22
N HIS A 238 9.66 -22.64 -4.57
CA HIS A 238 9.33 -23.05 -5.93
C HIS A 238 8.09 -22.33 -6.47
N THR A 239 7.54 -21.35 -5.73
CA THR A 239 6.48 -20.49 -6.25
C THR A 239 6.99 -19.85 -7.52
N PRO A 240 6.31 -20.00 -8.67
CA PRO A 240 6.73 -19.37 -9.90
C PRO A 240 6.66 -17.86 -9.69
N THR A 241 7.80 -17.25 -9.40
CA THR A 241 7.97 -15.82 -9.64
C THR A 241 7.83 -15.67 -11.15
N SER A 242 6.98 -14.77 -11.60
CA SER A 242 6.67 -14.50 -13.01
C SER A 242 7.86 -14.04 -13.87
N ASP A 243 9.11 -14.32 -13.47
CA ASP A 243 10.35 -13.92 -14.15
C ASP A 243 11.50 -14.94 -14.11
N LYS A 244 11.26 -16.23 -13.83
CA LYS A 244 12.30 -17.25 -14.06
C LYS A 244 11.71 -18.49 -14.72
N THR A 245 11.83 -18.52 -16.05
CA THR A 245 11.86 -19.78 -16.81
C THR A 245 12.90 -20.69 -16.15
N PRO A 246 12.57 -21.96 -15.85
CA PRO A 246 13.54 -22.89 -15.31
C PRO A 246 14.62 -23.11 -16.38
N SER A 247 15.85 -22.77 -16.06
CA SER A 247 17.03 -23.14 -16.81
C SER A 247 17.07 -24.67 -16.88
N THR A 248 16.71 -25.23 -18.03
CA THR A 248 17.03 -26.61 -18.39
C THR A 248 18.56 -26.72 -18.36
N ILE A 249 19.07 -27.46 -17.38
CA ILE A 249 20.46 -27.92 -17.38
C ILE A 249 20.46 -29.12 -18.34
N SER A 250 21.10 -28.93 -19.50
CA SER A 250 21.63 -29.99 -20.35
C SER A 250 23.11 -30.18 -20.05
#